data_AF-A0A2U3AWE0-F1
#
_entry.id   AF-A0A2U3AWE0-F1
#
_cell.length_a   1.000
_cell.length_b   1.000
_cell.length_c   1.000
_cell.angle_alpha   90.00
_cell.angle_beta   90.00
_cell.angle_gamma   90.00
#
_symmetry.space_group_name_H-M   'P 1'
#
loop_
_entity.id
_entity.type
_entity.pdbx_description
1 polymer ?
#
loop_
_entity_poly.entity_id
_entity_poly.type
_entity_poly.pdbx_seq_one_letter_code
_entity_poly.pdbx_strand_id
1 'polypeptide(L)'
;GTYATGQPTTGVGIRNAPYSTDFAVNDFTYNDTNDTANVAAPHGIGFVWATFIWDLTWAYVDKYGFDEDLYNGTGGNNKVMQVVMDGLKLQGCSPGFVSGRDGILAADMALTGGEDQCLIWEVFANRGVGYAADQGSTFSRVDQVEDFTMPPANDPSLANCTSLSIEDFNTSSYKVYPNPTNGRLFIKTAKNYG
;
A
#
# COMPACT_ATOMS: atom_id res chain seq x y z
N GLY A 1 -13.99 15.65 -7.43
CA GLY A 1 -14.21 16.04 -8.85
C GLY A 1 -15.36 17.02 -9.07
N THR A 2 -15.88 17.64 -8.01
CA THR A 2 -17.04 18.54 -8.03
C THR A 2 -16.77 19.85 -8.76
N TYR A 3 -15.54 20.36 -8.71
CA TYR A 3 -15.12 21.57 -9.44
C TYR A 3 -15.36 21.48 -10.96
N ALA A 4 -15.07 20.32 -11.57
CA ALA A 4 -15.14 20.14 -13.02
C ALA A 4 -16.54 20.37 -13.62
N THR A 5 -17.58 20.22 -12.80
CA THR A 5 -18.99 20.38 -13.19
C THR A 5 -19.72 21.44 -12.36
N GLY A 6 -18.99 22.25 -11.57
CA GLY A 6 -19.57 23.30 -10.73
C GLY A 6 -20.49 22.78 -9.63
N GLN A 7 -20.30 21.54 -9.17
CA GLN A 7 -21.08 20.96 -8.07
C GLN A 7 -20.66 21.57 -6.71
N PRO A 8 -21.55 21.57 -5.70
CA PRO A 8 -21.18 21.85 -4.31
C PRO A 8 -20.04 20.93 -3.83
N THR A 9 -19.33 21.33 -2.76
CA THR A 9 -18.26 20.52 -2.16
C THR A 9 -18.74 19.16 -1.65
N THR A 10 -20.04 19.00 -1.41
CA THR A 10 -20.70 17.76 -1.00
C THR A 10 -21.21 16.90 -2.18
N GLY A 11 -20.98 17.32 -3.43
CA GLY A 11 -21.37 16.55 -4.60
C GLY A 11 -20.47 15.33 -4.83
N VAL A 12 -20.98 14.35 -5.56
CA VAL A 12 -20.23 13.12 -5.93
C VAL A 12 -19.04 13.42 -6.86
N GLY A 13 -19.15 14.46 -7.69
CA GLY A 13 -18.18 14.77 -8.74
C GLY A 13 -18.41 13.94 -10.00
N ILE A 14 -17.31 13.61 -10.69
CA ILE A 14 -17.29 12.97 -12.01
C ILE A 14 -16.72 11.54 -12.00
N ARG A 15 -16.44 11.00 -10.81
CA ARG A 15 -15.93 9.65 -10.61
C ARG A 15 -17.01 8.79 -9.98
N ASN A 16 -16.84 7.47 -10.01
CA ASN A 16 -17.82 6.52 -9.49
C ASN A 16 -18.07 6.70 -7.98
N ALA A 17 -17.04 7.07 -7.22
CA ALA A 17 -17.13 7.43 -5.81
C ALA A 17 -16.08 8.51 -5.44
N PRO A 18 -16.21 9.15 -4.26
CA PRO A 18 -15.11 9.94 -3.68
C PRO A 18 -13.88 9.04 -3.41
N TYR A 19 -12.66 9.59 -3.53
CA TYR A 19 -11.48 8.87 -3.03
C TYR A 19 -11.52 8.84 -1.50
N SER A 20 -11.43 7.63 -0.93
CA SER A 20 -11.55 7.40 0.51
C SER A 20 -10.91 6.07 0.87
N THR A 21 -10.21 6.05 2.01
CA THR A 21 -9.72 4.82 2.64
C THR A 21 -10.84 4.03 3.31
N ASP A 22 -11.99 4.67 3.55
CA ASP A 22 -13.20 4.02 4.05
C ASP A 22 -13.95 3.29 2.92
N PHE A 23 -14.00 1.96 3.01
CA PHE A 23 -14.69 1.09 2.05
C PHE A 23 -16.21 1.32 2.02
N ALA A 24 -16.82 1.88 3.07
CA ALA A 24 -18.22 2.26 3.02
C ALA A 24 -18.48 3.47 2.09
N VAL A 25 -17.43 4.24 1.77
CA VAL A 25 -17.48 5.38 0.85
C VAL A 25 -16.98 5.00 -0.54
N ASN A 26 -15.94 4.18 -0.62
CA ASN A 26 -15.36 3.71 -1.87
C ASN A 26 -14.84 2.28 -1.71
N ASP A 27 -15.61 1.32 -2.19
CA ASP A 27 -15.36 -0.12 -2.14
C ASP A 27 -14.69 -0.67 -3.40
N PHE A 28 -14.27 0.19 -4.34
CA PHE A 28 -13.72 -0.27 -5.61
C PHE A 28 -12.40 -1.04 -5.42
N THR A 29 -12.30 -2.18 -6.09
CA THR A 29 -11.15 -3.08 -6.14
C THR A 29 -10.68 -3.28 -7.57
N TYR A 30 -9.61 -4.08 -7.73
CA TYR A 30 -9.02 -4.34 -9.03
C TYR A 30 -10.00 -5.02 -10.00
N ASN A 31 -10.86 -5.92 -9.53
CA ASN A 31 -11.81 -6.60 -10.39
C ASN A 31 -12.89 -5.68 -10.99
N ASP A 32 -13.16 -4.51 -10.41
CA ASP A 32 -14.08 -3.52 -11.01
C ASP A 32 -13.58 -2.98 -12.35
N THR A 33 -12.28 -3.10 -12.63
CA THR A 33 -11.74 -2.79 -13.96
C THR A 33 -12.34 -3.68 -15.05
N ASN A 34 -12.85 -4.87 -14.70
CA ASN A 34 -13.54 -5.79 -15.62
C ASN A 34 -15.00 -5.37 -15.89
N ASP A 35 -15.61 -4.49 -15.08
CA ASP A 35 -16.98 -4.03 -15.27
C ASP A 35 -17.08 -2.99 -16.39
N THR A 36 -17.31 -3.48 -17.60
CA THR A 36 -17.48 -2.62 -18.78
C THR A 36 -18.79 -1.83 -18.81
N ALA A 37 -19.77 -2.19 -17.97
CA ALA A 37 -21.06 -1.51 -17.91
C ALA A 37 -21.02 -0.27 -17.01
N ASN A 38 -20.34 -0.37 -15.86
CA ASN A 38 -20.34 0.70 -14.84
C ASN A 38 -18.99 1.43 -14.70
N VAL A 39 -17.89 0.83 -15.14
CA VAL A 39 -16.55 1.45 -15.10
C VAL A 39 -16.13 1.84 -16.51
N ALA A 40 -16.12 3.15 -16.79
CA ALA A 40 -15.78 3.67 -18.11
C ALA A 40 -14.28 3.59 -18.41
N ALA A 41 -13.90 3.30 -19.65
CA ALA A 41 -12.52 3.43 -20.10
C ALA A 41 -12.30 4.80 -20.80
N PRO A 42 -11.16 5.48 -20.58
CA PRO A 42 -10.09 5.15 -19.63
C PRO A 42 -10.36 5.65 -18.21
N HIS A 43 -11.32 6.55 -18.01
CA HIS A 43 -11.41 7.38 -16.81
C HIS A 43 -11.86 6.64 -15.53
N GLY A 44 -12.75 5.67 -15.65
CA GLY A 44 -13.16 4.78 -14.55
C GLY A 44 -12.02 3.86 -14.13
N ILE A 45 -11.26 3.32 -15.09
CA ILE A 45 -10.04 2.54 -14.80
C ILE A 45 -9.01 3.42 -14.08
N GLY A 46 -8.80 4.65 -14.56
CA GLY A 46 -7.93 5.60 -13.88
C GLY A 46 -8.42 5.99 -12.47
N PHE A 47 -9.73 5.96 -12.22
CA PHE A 47 -10.30 6.13 -10.89
C PHE A 47 -9.99 4.95 -9.97
N VAL A 48 -10.05 3.71 -10.46
CA VAL A 48 -9.64 2.53 -9.68
C VAL A 48 -8.16 2.65 -9.29
N TRP A 49 -7.27 2.94 -10.24
CA TRP A 49 -5.84 3.16 -9.93
C TRP A 49 -5.62 4.28 -8.91
N ALA A 50 -6.28 5.43 -9.11
CA ALA A 50 -6.15 6.56 -8.20
C ALA A 50 -6.69 6.28 -6.79
N THR A 51 -7.66 5.36 -6.65
CA THR A 51 -8.12 4.89 -5.33
C THR A 51 -6.98 4.17 -4.59
N PHE A 52 -6.14 3.41 -5.28
CA PHE A 52 -5.05 2.66 -4.64
C PHE A 52 -3.92 3.61 -4.24
N ILE A 53 -3.61 4.58 -5.10
CA ILE A 53 -2.63 5.64 -4.79
C ILE A 53 -3.12 6.56 -3.65
N TRP A 54 -4.44 6.77 -3.53
CA TRP A 54 -5.02 7.50 -2.40
C TRP A 54 -4.79 6.77 -1.08
N ASP A 55 -5.06 5.47 -1.05
CA ASP A 55 -4.82 4.65 0.14
C ASP A 55 -3.32 4.62 0.49
N LEU A 56 -2.45 4.51 -0.52
CA LEU A 56 -1.01 4.56 -0.34
C LEU A 56 -0.56 5.91 0.24
N THR A 57 -1.15 7.01 -0.25
CA THR A 57 -0.85 8.36 0.22
C THR A 57 -1.14 8.49 1.71
N TRP A 58 -2.31 8.02 2.14
CA TRP A 58 -2.68 8.06 3.56
C TRP A 58 -1.85 7.12 4.41
N ALA A 59 -1.52 5.92 3.93
CA ALA A 59 -0.63 5.01 4.65
C ALA A 59 0.76 5.63 4.89
N TYR A 60 1.33 6.31 3.89
CA TYR A 60 2.59 7.04 4.06
C TYR A 60 2.45 8.23 5.01
N VAL A 61 1.36 9.00 4.92
CA VAL A 61 1.08 10.12 5.82
C VAL A 61 0.90 9.65 7.26
N ASP A 62 0.24 8.52 7.49
CA ASP A 62 0.08 7.94 8.82
C ASP A 62 1.43 7.48 9.40
N LYS A 63 2.31 6.91 8.56
CA LYS A 63 3.65 6.46 8.98
C LYS A 63 4.63 7.62 9.24
N TYR A 64 4.65 8.61 8.37
CA TYR A 64 5.70 9.65 8.34
C TYR A 64 5.21 11.06 8.67
N GLY A 65 3.91 11.25 8.92
CA GLY A 65 3.27 12.55 9.10
C GLY A 65 3.01 13.29 7.78
N PHE A 66 2.18 14.32 7.83
CA PHE A 66 1.98 15.25 6.72
C PHE A 66 2.92 16.45 6.85
N ASP A 67 3.43 16.92 5.73
CA ASP A 67 4.27 18.12 5.64
C ASP A 67 3.67 19.10 4.62
N GLU A 68 3.45 20.35 5.05
CA GLU A 68 2.86 21.40 4.22
C GLU A 68 3.82 21.90 3.13
N ASP A 69 5.14 21.73 3.28
CA ASP A 69 6.10 22.07 2.24
C ASP A 69 6.15 20.97 1.17
N LEU A 70 5.43 21.16 0.07
CA LEU A 70 5.39 20.19 -1.03
C LEU A 70 6.75 20.02 -1.73
N TYR A 71 7.63 21.02 -1.70
CA TYR A 71 8.87 21.04 -2.47
C TYR A 71 10.09 20.55 -1.69
N ASN A 72 10.22 20.94 -0.42
CA ASN A 72 11.35 20.57 0.43
C ASN A 72 10.95 19.74 1.66
N GLY A 73 9.66 19.44 1.81
CA GLY A 73 9.16 18.64 2.91
C GLY A 73 9.65 17.20 2.89
N THR A 74 9.55 16.55 4.03
CA THR A 74 10.02 15.16 4.24
C THR A 74 8.94 14.23 4.75
N GLY A 75 7.70 14.73 4.82
CA GLY A 75 6.53 13.97 5.25
C GLY A 75 6.15 12.86 4.28
N GLY A 76 5.17 12.05 4.70
CA GLY A 76 4.62 10.94 3.94
C GLY A 76 4.08 11.36 2.58
N ASN A 77 3.45 12.53 2.49
CA ASN A 77 2.98 13.11 1.23
C ASN A 77 4.13 13.44 0.24
N ASN A 78 5.31 13.85 0.74
CA ASN A 78 6.48 14.05 -0.13
C ASN A 78 7.08 12.70 -0.55
N LYS A 79 7.23 11.78 0.40
CA LYS A 79 7.79 10.44 0.17
C LYS A 79 6.96 9.64 -0.82
N VAL A 80 5.64 9.60 -0.66
CA VAL A 80 4.74 8.87 -1.57
C VAL A 80 4.73 9.49 -2.97
N MET A 81 4.81 10.83 -3.08
CA MET A 81 4.94 11.49 -4.37
C MET A 81 6.23 11.03 -5.07
N GLN A 82 7.35 10.99 -4.34
CA GLN A 82 8.64 10.55 -4.88
C GLN A 82 8.59 9.08 -5.34
N VAL A 83 8.12 8.17 -4.48
CA VAL A 83 8.10 6.73 -4.81
C VAL A 83 7.14 6.41 -5.96
N VAL A 84 6.00 7.08 -6.05
CA VAL A 84 5.07 6.91 -7.18
C VAL A 84 5.69 7.44 -8.47
N MET A 85 6.32 8.62 -8.44
CA MET A 85 6.97 9.20 -9.62
C MET A 85 8.14 8.34 -10.12
N ASP A 86 8.90 7.72 -9.22
CA ASP A 86 9.96 6.78 -9.60
C ASP A 86 9.37 5.43 -10.04
N GLY A 87 8.28 4.97 -9.45
CA GLY A 87 7.56 3.78 -9.89
C GLY A 87 7.05 3.89 -11.34
N LEU A 88 6.57 5.07 -11.74
CA LEU A 88 6.20 5.35 -13.14
C LEU A 88 7.37 5.17 -14.11
N LYS A 89 8.61 5.38 -13.67
CA LYS A 89 9.82 5.17 -14.49
C LYS A 89 10.21 3.70 -14.56
N LEU A 90 9.89 2.92 -13.52
CA LEU A 90 10.32 1.53 -13.36
C LEU A 90 9.29 0.49 -13.82
N GLN A 91 8.01 0.86 -13.96
CA GLN A 91 6.91 -0.05 -14.35
C GLN A 91 7.01 -0.62 -15.79
N GLY A 92 7.96 -0.16 -16.61
CA GLY A 92 8.13 -0.61 -18.00
C GLY A 92 7.15 0.00 -19.01
N CYS A 93 7.13 -0.56 -20.23
CA CYS A 93 6.25 -0.11 -21.31
C CYS A 93 4.90 -0.82 -21.27
N SER A 94 3.82 -0.06 -21.49
CA SER A 94 2.44 -0.56 -21.52
C SER A 94 2.05 -1.38 -20.27
N PRO A 95 2.23 -0.80 -19.07
CA PRO A 95 2.00 -1.49 -17.80
C PRO A 95 0.51 -1.79 -17.55
N GLY A 96 0.26 -2.85 -16.79
CA GLY A 96 -0.99 -3.08 -16.07
C GLY A 96 -0.87 -2.63 -14.60
N PHE A 97 -1.90 -2.90 -13.78
CA PHE A 97 -1.89 -2.51 -12.37
C PHE A 97 -0.82 -3.26 -11.56
N VAL A 98 -0.64 -4.55 -11.85
CA VAL A 98 0.41 -5.38 -11.24
C VAL A 98 1.80 -4.81 -11.57
N SER A 99 2.07 -4.50 -12.84
CA SER A 99 3.31 -3.83 -13.25
C SER A 99 3.50 -2.47 -12.56
N GLY A 100 2.42 -1.71 -12.38
CA GLY A 100 2.46 -0.42 -11.67
C GLY A 100 2.83 -0.57 -10.20
N ARG A 101 2.21 -1.52 -9.48
CA ARG A 101 2.58 -1.88 -8.10
C ARG A 101 4.05 -2.29 -8.02
N ASP A 102 4.48 -3.18 -8.91
CA ASP A 102 5.86 -3.69 -8.92
C ASP A 102 6.87 -2.58 -9.22
N GLY A 103 6.51 -1.62 -10.07
CA GLY A 103 7.29 -0.40 -10.29
C GLY A 103 7.46 0.41 -9.00
N ILE A 104 6.40 0.59 -8.21
CA ILE A 104 6.45 1.29 -6.92
C ILE A 104 7.29 0.53 -5.89
N LEU A 105 7.13 -0.80 -5.81
CA LEU A 105 7.98 -1.65 -4.96
C LEU A 105 9.46 -1.55 -5.36
N ALA A 106 9.76 -1.57 -6.65
CA ALA A 106 11.12 -1.39 -7.16
C ALA A 106 11.68 0.01 -6.84
N ALA A 107 10.83 1.04 -6.90
CA ALA A 107 11.22 2.40 -6.54
C ALA A 107 11.57 2.51 -5.04
N ASP A 108 10.77 1.93 -4.15
CA ASP A 108 11.06 1.90 -2.72
C ASP A 108 12.37 1.14 -2.44
N MET A 109 12.58 -0.02 -3.06
CA MET A 109 13.87 -0.74 -2.97
C MET A 109 15.06 0.13 -3.39
N ALA A 110 14.93 0.89 -4.48
CA ALA A 110 16.00 1.74 -4.98
C ALA A 110 16.27 2.99 -4.12
N LEU A 111 15.23 3.55 -3.50
CA LEU A 111 15.32 4.79 -2.73
C LEU A 111 15.70 4.56 -1.26
N THR A 112 15.13 3.53 -0.63
CA THR A 112 15.17 3.33 0.82
C THR A 112 15.79 1.99 1.22
N GLY A 113 16.07 1.10 0.25
CA GLY A 113 16.44 -0.28 0.54
C GLY A 113 15.25 -1.15 0.96
N GLY A 114 14.02 -0.71 0.67
CA GLY A 114 12.81 -1.50 0.90
C GLY A 114 12.12 -1.21 2.24
N GLU A 115 12.26 0.00 2.78
CA GLU A 115 11.71 0.37 4.10
C GLU A 115 10.17 0.29 4.15
N ASP A 116 9.50 0.45 3.01
CA ASP A 116 8.04 0.54 2.89
C ASP A 116 7.40 -0.63 2.14
N GLN A 117 8.15 -1.68 1.80
CA GLN A 117 7.63 -2.83 1.05
C GLN A 117 6.36 -3.44 1.68
N CYS A 118 6.34 -3.62 3.01
CA CYS A 118 5.16 -4.14 3.73
C CYS A 118 3.92 -3.29 3.48
N LEU A 119 4.09 -1.98 3.67
CA LEU A 119 3.03 -0.99 3.61
C LEU A 119 2.49 -0.89 2.18
N ILE A 120 3.38 -0.90 1.18
CA ILE A 120 2.99 -0.91 -0.23
C ILE A 120 2.21 -2.20 -0.54
N TRP A 121 2.72 -3.36 -0.15
CA TRP A 121 2.03 -4.64 -0.35
C TRP A 121 0.66 -4.67 0.31
N GLU A 122 0.53 -4.24 1.56
CA GLU A 122 -0.72 -4.21 2.30
C GLU A 122 -1.78 -3.35 1.60
N VAL A 123 -1.39 -2.15 1.15
CA VAL A 123 -2.30 -1.24 0.45
C VAL A 123 -2.79 -1.84 -0.87
N PHE A 124 -1.88 -2.35 -1.69
CA PHE A 124 -2.26 -2.92 -2.99
C PHE A 124 -3.03 -4.23 -2.85
N ALA A 125 -2.65 -5.10 -1.92
CA ALA A 125 -3.37 -6.33 -1.62
C ALA A 125 -4.80 -6.03 -1.12
N ASN A 126 -4.97 -5.04 -0.24
CA ASN A 126 -6.29 -4.65 0.26
C ASN A 126 -7.26 -4.17 -0.83
N ARG A 127 -6.73 -3.75 -1.99
CA ARG A 127 -7.49 -3.32 -3.17
C ARG A 127 -7.48 -4.33 -4.32
N GLY A 128 -7.04 -5.56 -4.07
CA GLY A 128 -7.11 -6.65 -5.04
C GLY A 128 -5.91 -6.76 -5.99
N VAL A 129 -4.83 -6.01 -5.77
CA VAL A 129 -3.54 -6.15 -6.50
C VAL A 129 -2.50 -6.84 -5.61
N GLY A 130 -2.90 -7.92 -4.96
CA GLY A 130 -2.09 -8.75 -4.08
C GLY A 130 -1.09 -9.64 -4.83
N TYR A 131 -0.40 -10.47 -4.06
CA TYR A 131 0.76 -11.25 -4.54
C TYR A 131 0.46 -12.08 -5.80
N ALA A 132 -0.71 -12.72 -5.84
CA ALA A 132 -1.13 -13.58 -6.95
C ALA A 132 -2.05 -12.89 -7.98
N ALA A 133 -2.20 -11.56 -7.90
CA ALA A 133 -3.04 -10.82 -8.85
C ALA A 133 -2.46 -10.94 -10.27
N ASP A 134 -3.34 -11.12 -11.26
CA ASP A 134 -2.96 -11.21 -12.66
C ASP A 134 -3.50 -9.99 -13.42
N GLN A 135 -2.63 -9.38 -14.22
CA GLN A 135 -3.00 -8.26 -15.10
C GLN A 135 -3.38 -8.70 -16.52
N GLY A 136 -3.33 -9.99 -16.83
CA GLY A 136 -3.69 -10.50 -18.14
C GLY A 136 -2.95 -9.77 -19.27
N SER A 137 -3.66 -9.53 -20.38
CA SER A 137 -3.15 -8.81 -21.53
C SER A 137 -3.30 -7.30 -21.37
N THR A 138 -2.25 -6.54 -21.69
CA THR A 138 -2.27 -5.07 -21.83
C THR A 138 -3.42 -4.55 -22.71
N PHE A 139 -3.88 -5.33 -23.68
CA PHE A 139 -4.94 -4.93 -24.63
C PHE A 139 -6.34 -5.37 -24.20
N SER A 140 -6.48 -5.93 -23.02
CA SER A 140 -7.75 -6.37 -22.44
C SER A 140 -7.90 -5.80 -21.03
N ARG A 141 -9.11 -5.37 -20.71
CA ARG A 141 -9.47 -4.91 -19.37
C ARG A 141 -10.43 -5.87 -18.66
N VAL A 142 -10.66 -7.06 -19.23
CA VAL A 142 -11.70 -8.01 -18.78
C VAL A 142 -11.13 -9.38 -18.37
N ASP A 143 -9.80 -9.50 -18.40
CA ASP A 143 -9.02 -10.69 -18.05
C ASP A 143 -8.12 -10.42 -16.83
N GLN A 144 -8.38 -9.34 -16.10
CA GLN A 144 -7.69 -9.03 -14.85
C GLN A 144 -8.22 -9.97 -13.76
N VAL A 145 -7.35 -10.49 -12.91
CA VAL A 145 -7.73 -11.34 -11.77
C VAL A 145 -7.23 -10.68 -10.51
N GLU A 146 -8.17 -10.35 -9.61
CA GLU A 146 -7.82 -9.78 -8.32
C GLU A 146 -7.33 -10.84 -7.34
N ASP A 147 -6.43 -10.41 -6.47
CA ASP A 147 -5.94 -11.19 -5.36
C ASP A 147 -5.74 -10.26 -4.15
N PHE A 148 -6.08 -10.74 -2.96
CA PHE A 148 -5.95 -9.96 -1.73
C PHE A 148 -4.85 -10.50 -0.81
N THR A 149 -4.03 -11.44 -1.29
CA THR A 149 -3.01 -12.07 -0.46
C THR A 149 -1.74 -11.22 -0.39
N MET A 150 -1.13 -11.22 0.78
CA MET A 150 0.24 -10.73 0.96
C MET A 150 1.24 -11.77 0.43
N PRO A 151 2.46 -11.36 0.07
CA PRO A 151 3.52 -12.31 -0.22
C PRO A 151 3.75 -13.30 0.94
N PRO A 152 4.27 -14.51 0.66
CA PRO A 152 4.68 -15.43 1.71
C PRO A 152 5.65 -14.77 2.71
N ALA A 153 5.59 -15.13 3.99
CA ALA A 153 6.41 -14.49 5.04
C ALA A 153 7.93 -14.59 4.81
N ASN A 154 8.38 -15.52 3.97
CA ASN A 154 9.78 -15.69 3.57
C ASN A 154 10.14 -14.97 2.26
N ASP A 155 9.22 -14.21 1.67
CA ASP A 155 9.48 -13.41 0.48
C ASP A 155 10.49 -12.30 0.80
N PRO A 156 11.55 -12.12 -0.03
CA PRO A 156 12.57 -11.10 0.22
C PRO A 156 12.04 -9.67 0.29
N SER A 157 10.94 -9.36 -0.41
CA SER A 157 10.31 -8.03 -0.31
C SER A 157 9.78 -7.77 1.10
N LEU A 158 9.48 -8.82 1.87
CA LEU A 158 9.01 -8.68 3.23
C LEU A 158 10.14 -8.63 4.29
N ALA A 159 11.41 -8.61 3.89
CA ALA A 159 12.54 -8.66 4.83
C ALA A 159 12.59 -7.50 5.85
N ASN A 160 12.09 -6.32 5.48
CA ASN A 160 12.02 -5.14 6.35
C ASN A 160 10.67 -4.98 7.04
N CYS A 161 9.75 -5.93 6.84
CA CYS A 161 8.50 -5.94 7.59
C CYS A 161 8.85 -6.25 9.03
N THR A 162 8.70 -5.27 9.92
CA THR A 162 8.73 -5.56 11.35
C THR A 162 7.50 -6.39 11.66
N SER A 163 7.62 -7.71 11.56
CA SER A 163 6.63 -8.58 12.16
C SER A 163 6.69 -8.27 13.66
N LEU A 164 5.62 -7.71 14.22
CA LEU A 164 5.35 -7.84 15.65
C LEU A 164 4.93 -9.30 15.93
N SER A 165 5.61 -10.28 15.30
CA SER A 165 5.28 -11.68 15.45
C SER A 165 5.80 -12.16 16.79
N ILE A 166 4.95 -12.90 17.48
CA ILE A 166 5.31 -13.65 18.69
C ILE A 166 6.23 -14.84 18.31
N GLU A 167 6.38 -15.13 17.02
CA GLU A 167 7.22 -16.22 16.50
C GLU A 167 8.71 -15.98 16.76
N ASP A 168 9.15 -14.72 16.82
CA ASP A 168 10.50 -14.34 17.27
C ASP A 168 10.67 -14.36 18.81
N PHE A 169 9.57 -14.55 19.55
CA PHE A 169 9.57 -14.67 21.01
C PHE A 169 9.82 -16.12 21.43
N ASN A 170 11.07 -16.57 21.26
CA ASN A 170 11.48 -17.84 21.84
C ASN A 170 11.66 -17.69 23.37
N THR A 171 10.89 -18.44 24.16
CA THR A 171 10.99 -18.45 25.64
C THR A 171 12.38 -18.81 26.16
N SER A 172 13.22 -19.46 25.35
CA SER A 172 14.64 -19.69 25.68
C SER A 172 15.51 -18.43 25.58
N SER A 173 15.08 -17.44 24.79
CA SER A 173 15.81 -16.19 24.54
C SER A 173 15.55 -15.11 25.58
N TYR A 174 14.45 -15.21 26.32
CA TYR A 174 14.05 -14.24 27.34
C TYR A 174 13.60 -14.95 28.62
N LYS A 175 14.27 -14.68 29.73
CA LYS A 175 13.86 -15.16 31.06
C LYS A 175 13.34 -14.00 31.89
N VAL A 176 12.09 -14.12 32.32
CA VAL A 176 11.40 -13.14 33.16
C VAL A 176 11.32 -13.69 34.59
N TYR A 177 11.84 -12.96 35.57
CA TYR A 177 11.82 -13.38 36.97
C TYR A 177 11.81 -12.19 37.95
N PRO A 178 11.22 -12.33 39.16
CA PRO A 178 10.30 -13.40 39.53
C PRO A 178 8.96 -13.27 38.79
N ASN A 179 8.30 -14.40 38.51
CA ASN A 179 6.92 -14.45 38.00
C ASN A 179 6.15 -15.50 38.84
N PRO A 180 5.12 -15.13 39.62
CA PRO A 180 4.53 -13.79 39.74
C PRO A 180 5.43 -12.79 40.49
N THR A 181 5.31 -11.50 40.18
CA THR A 181 6.07 -10.41 40.82
C THR A 181 5.16 -9.49 41.63
N ASN A 182 5.68 -8.97 42.75
CA ASN A 182 5.00 -8.00 43.61
C ASN A 182 5.70 -6.62 43.62
N GLY A 183 6.41 -6.27 42.54
CA GLY A 183 6.86 -4.88 42.36
C GLY A 183 8.16 -4.67 41.59
N ARG A 184 8.97 -5.71 41.36
CA ARG A 184 10.15 -5.61 40.47
C ARG A 184 10.26 -6.84 39.59
N LEU A 185 10.40 -6.61 38.30
CA LEU A 185 10.54 -7.62 37.27
C LEU A 185 11.91 -7.49 36.64
N PHE A 186 12.62 -8.60 36.49
CA PHE A 186 13.87 -8.68 35.76
C PHE A 186 13.64 -9.43 34.46
N ILE A 187 14.07 -8.83 33.35
CA ILE A 187 14.06 -9.44 32.03
C ILE A 187 15.51 -9.69 31.66
N LYS A 188 15.87 -10.95 31.43
CA LYS A 188 17.20 -11.36 30.97
C LYS A 188 17.11 -11.83 29.53
N THR A 189 17.87 -11.20 28.64
CA THR A 189 17.98 -11.59 27.23
C THR A 189 19.19 -12.51 27.04
N ALA A 190 19.08 -13.50 26.15
CA ALA A 190 20.21 -14.31 25.70
C ALA A 190 20.93 -13.70 24.49
N LYS A 191 20.27 -12.78 23.78
CA LYS A 191 20.87 -11.95 22.72
C LYS A 191 21.58 -10.75 23.34
N ASN A 192 22.86 -10.58 22.98
CA ASN A 192 23.59 -9.32 23.15
C ASN A 192 23.15 -8.38 22.03
N TYR A 193 22.58 -7.23 22.38
CA TYR A 193 22.09 -6.27 21.41
C TYR A 193 23.12 -5.20 20.98
N GLY A 194 24.35 -5.26 21.52
CA GLY A 194 25.40 -4.29 21.20
C GLY A 194 25.17 -2.96 21.90
#